data_AF-A0A5N6IXW8-F1
#
_entry.id   AF-A0A5N6IXW8-F1
#
_cell.length_a   1.000
_cell.length_b   1.000
_cell.length_c   1.000
_cell.angle_alpha   90.00
_cell.angle_beta   90.00
_cell.angle_gamma   90.00
#
_symmetry.space_group_name_H-M   'P 1'
#
loop_
_entity.id
_entity.type
_entity.pdbx_description
1 polymer ?
#
loop_
_entity_poly.entity_id
_entity_poly.type
_entity_poly.pdbx_seq_one_letter_code
_entity_poly.pdbx_strand_id
1 'polypeptide(L)' 'MTGFGTLAVRSGLPRDSTTRALVEPISLSTTFSQDQVASPKGAYIYSRSANPNRKSFEKTIADLEAQTTHWHSHPA' A
#
# COMPACT_ATOMS: atom_id res chain seq x y z
N MET A 1 7.82 -17.57 4.78
CA MET A 1 6.48 -17.83 4.21
C MET A 1 6.21 -16.77 3.16
N THR A 2 6.50 -17.05 1.89
CA THR A 2 6.57 -16.06 0.79
C THR A 2 5.91 -16.59 -0.50
N GLY A 3 4.87 -17.42 -0.38
CA GLY A 3 4.13 -17.90 -1.55
C GLY A 3 3.12 -16.86 -2.05
N PHE A 4 2.71 -16.97 -3.32
CA PHE A 4 1.70 -16.10 -3.94
C PHE A 4 0.43 -15.94 -3.06
N GLY A 5 -0.13 -17.05 -2.57
CA GLY A 5 -1.32 -17.00 -1.71
C GLY A 5 -1.10 -16.28 -0.38
N THR A 6 0.12 -16.34 0.18
CA THR A 6 0.45 -15.57 1.39
C THR A 6 0.56 -14.07 1.07
N LEU A 7 1.17 -13.72 -0.06
CA LEU A 7 1.31 -12.32 -0.49
C LEU A 7 -0.05 -11.70 -0.84
N ALA A 8 -0.95 -12.45 -1.47
CA ALA A 8 -2.29 -11.97 -1.84
C ALA A 8 -3.11 -11.51 -0.63
N VAL A 9 -2.85 -12.11 0.54
CA VAL A 9 -3.55 -11.75 1.78
C VAL A 9 -2.78 -10.72 2.62
N ARG A 10 -1.45 -10.62 2.49
CA ARG A 10 -0.61 -9.86 3.43
C ARG A 10 0.14 -8.68 2.82
N SER A 11 0.35 -8.67 1.50
CA SER A 11 1.06 -7.58 0.84
C SER A 11 0.20 -6.32 0.80
N GLY A 12 0.85 -5.16 0.86
CA GLY A 12 0.18 -3.86 0.83
C GLY A 12 -0.73 -3.60 2.04
N LEU A 13 -0.60 -4.37 3.13
CA LEU A 13 -1.33 -4.11 4.37
C LEU A 13 -0.40 -3.46 5.41
N PRO A 14 -0.25 -2.12 5.40
CA PRO A 14 0.43 -1.44 6.48
C PRO A 14 -0.39 -1.61 7.76
N ARG A 15 0.28 -1.95 8.87
CA ARG A 15 -0.37 -1.96 10.18
C ARG A 15 -0.64 -0.52 10.60
N ASP A 16 -1.89 -0.21 10.92
CA ASP A 16 -2.22 1.11 11.46
C ASP A 16 -1.63 1.26 12.87
N SER A 17 -0.67 2.16 13.01
CA SER A 17 -0.02 2.46 14.29
C SER A 17 -0.93 3.19 15.26
N THR A 18 -1.95 3.90 14.75
CA THR A 18 -2.84 4.75 15.54
C THR A 18 -3.98 3.94 16.15
N THR A 19 -4.76 3.23 15.33
CA THR A 19 -5.94 2.50 15.81
C THR A 19 -5.68 1.01 16.08
N ARG A 20 -4.52 0.49 15.64
CA ARG A 20 -4.21 -0.95 15.63
C ARG A 20 -5.16 -1.78 14.76
N ALA A 21 -5.92 -1.16 13.85
CA ALA A 21 -6.68 -1.88 12.86
C ALA A 21 -5.75 -2.77 12.01
N LEU A 22 -6.22 -3.98 11.72
CA LEU A 22 -5.47 -4.94 10.91
C LEU A 22 -5.42 -4.52 9.44
N VAL A 23 -6.53 -3.95 8.96
CA VAL A 23 -6.66 -3.33 7.64
C VAL A 23 -6.68 -1.82 7.84
N GLU A 24 -5.96 -1.09 6.99
CA GLU A 24 -5.94 0.37 7.07
C GLU A 24 -7.33 0.98 6.82
N PRO A 25 -7.64 2.15 7.42
CA PRO A 25 -8.86 2.89 7.12
C PRO A 25 -8.94 3.31 5.64
N ILE A 26 -10.16 3.51 5.13
CA ILE A 26 -10.36 4.07 3.79
C ILE A 26 -10.25 5.60 3.86
N SER A 27 -9.24 6.15 3.19
CA SER A 27 -8.96 7.57 3.03
C SER A 27 -9.84 8.21 1.96
N LEU A 28 -11.11 8.46 2.31
CA LEU A 28 -12.09 9.18 1.48
C LEU A 28 -11.94 10.71 1.60
N SER A 29 -10.76 11.21 1.23
CA SER A 29 -10.48 12.65 1.16
C SER A 29 -9.88 13.01 -0.18
N THR A 30 -10.05 14.25 -0.63
CA THR A 30 -9.39 14.80 -1.81
C THR A 30 -8.01 15.39 -1.48
N THR A 31 -7.81 15.92 -0.27
CA THR A 31 -6.61 16.63 0.17
C THR A 31 -6.22 16.29 1.61
N PHE A 32 -4.99 16.60 2.01
CA PHE A 32 -4.42 16.29 3.33
C PHE A 32 -3.81 17.53 3.98
N SER A 33 -3.82 17.56 5.31
CA SER A 33 -3.35 18.70 6.10
C SER A 33 -1.84 18.96 5.94
N GLN A 34 -1.49 20.24 5.92
CA GLN A 34 -0.11 20.74 5.95
C GLN A 34 0.07 21.60 7.21
N ASP A 35 1.27 21.63 7.78
CA ASP A 35 1.58 22.51 8.92
C ASP A 35 1.71 23.97 8.49
N GLN A 36 2.31 24.18 7.32
CA GLN A 36 2.51 25.47 6.65
C GLN A 36 2.39 25.28 5.14
N VAL A 37 2.43 26.36 4.36
CA VAL A 37 2.46 26.28 2.89
C VAL A 37 3.64 25.41 2.44
N ALA A 38 3.34 24.39 1.62
CA ALA A 38 4.32 23.42 1.12
C ALA A 38 5.04 22.60 2.22
N SER A 39 4.39 22.41 3.39
CA SER A 39 4.91 21.61 4.50
C SER A 39 3.91 20.52 4.91
N PRO A 40 3.90 19.36 4.22
CA PRO A 40 2.95 18.29 4.48
C PRO A 40 3.17 17.62 5.84
N LYS A 41 2.08 17.35 6.57
CA LYS A 41 2.14 16.58 7.84
C LYS A 41 2.52 15.11 7.64
N GLY A 42 2.40 14.60 6.43
CA GLY A 42 2.69 13.21 6.09
C GLY A 42 3.03 13.07 4.61
N ALA A 43 3.05 11.83 4.13
CA ALA A 43 3.47 11.52 2.76
C ALA A 43 2.50 11.96 1.65
N TYR A 44 1.34 12.52 2.01
CA TYR A 44 0.25 12.81 1.07
C TYR A 44 -0.18 14.26 1.20
N ILE A 45 -0.49 14.89 0.06
CA ILE A 45 -1.01 16.27 -0.04
C ILE A 45 -2.34 16.29 -0.79
N TYR A 46 -2.42 15.59 -1.92
CA TYR A 46 -3.61 15.56 -2.78
C TYR A 46 -3.82 14.16 -3.35
N SER A 47 -5.03 13.60 -3.18
CA SER A 47 -5.35 12.19 -3.45
C SER A 47 -5.17 11.78 -4.91
N ARG A 48 -5.34 12.72 -5.85
CA ARG A 48 -5.07 12.44 -7.27
C ARG A 48 -3.61 12.05 -7.45
N SER A 49 -2.68 12.80 -6.89
CA SER A 49 -1.24 12.54 -6.99
C SER A 49 -0.83 11.32 -6.17
N ALA A 50 -1.30 11.20 -4.93
CA ALA A 50 -1.01 10.05 -4.06
C ALA A 50 -2.10 9.87 -2.99
N ASN A 51 -2.49 8.63 -2.71
CA ASN A 51 -3.46 8.27 -1.66
C ASN A 51 -2.98 6.98 -0.96
N PRO A 52 -3.11 6.86 0.38
CA PRO A 52 -2.61 5.70 1.12
C PRO A 52 -3.21 4.37 0.63
N ASN A 53 -4.53 4.29 0.44
CA ASN A 53 -5.15 3.05 0.00
C ASN A 53 -4.75 2.66 -1.42
N ARG A 54 -4.62 3.64 -2.32
CA ARG A 54 -4.15 3.36 -3.68
C ARG A 54 -2.70 2.86 -3.66
N LYS A 55 -1.83 3.46 -2.84
CA LYS A 55 -0.44 3.01 -2.68
C LYS A 55 -0.34 1.58 -2.15
N SER A 56 -1.17 1.25 -1.17
CA SER A 56 -1.29 -0.11 -0.63
C SER A 56 -1.68 -1.11 -1.72
N PHE A 57 -2.70 -0.79 -2.51
CA PHE A 57 -3.11 -1.61 -3.67
C PHE A 57 -2.00 -1.75 -4.72
N GLU A 58 -1.36 -0.65 -5.13
CA GLU A 58 -0.24 -0.64 -6.07
C GLU A 58 0.89 -1.56 -5.61
N LYS A 59 1.23 -1.51 -4.30
CA LYS A 59 2.23 -2.40 -3.71
C LYS A 59 1.81 -3.87 -3.78
N THR A 60 0.56 -4.20 -3.42
CA THR A 60 0.07 -5.59 -3.48
C THR A 60 0.21 -6.14 -4.88
N ILE A 61 -0.24 -5.41 -5.91
CA ILE A 61 -0.14 -5.85 -7.29
C ILE A 61 1.31 -6.02 -7.72
N ALA A 62 2.19 -5.06 -7.41
CA ALA A 62 3.61 -5.15 -7.74
C ALA A 62 4.28 -6.39 -7.13
N ASP A 63 4.00 -6.69 -5.85
CA ASP A 63 4.56 -7.87 -5.17
C ASP A 63 4.02 -9.18 -5.78
N LEU A 64 2.74 -9.23 -6.18
CA LEU A 64 2.15 -10.40 -6.81
C LEU A 64 2.72 -10.68 -8.20
N GLU A 65 2.93 -9.66 -9.02
CA GLU A 65 3.53 -9.79 -10.36
C GLU A 65 5.00 -10.22 -10.28
N ALA A 66 5.75 -9.66 -9.31
CA ALA A 66 7.12 -10.06 -9.05
C ALA A 66 7.21 -11.55 -8.64
N GLN A 67 6.31 -12.02 -7.78
CA GLN A 67 6.27 -13.42 -7.36
C GLN A 67 5.89 -14.36 -8.51
N THR A 68 4.93 -13.97 -9.35
CA THR A 68 4.54 -14.75 -10.55
C THR A 68 5.71 -14.86 -11.53
N THR A 69 6.51 -13.81 -11.68
CA THR A 69 7.72 -13.85 -12.53
C THR A 69 8.74 -14.86 -12.01
N HIS A 70 8.90 -14.96 -10.69
CA HIS A 70 9.77 -15.95 -10.05
C HIS A 70 9.25 -17.40 -10.11
N TRP A 71 7.94 -17.59 -10.32
CA TRP A 71 7.35 -18.92 -10.51
C TRP A 71 7.75 -19.54 -11.87
N HIS A 72 7.80 -18.73 -12.93
CA HIS A 72 8.16 -19.19 -14.28
C HIS A 72 9.65 -19.55 -14.44
N SER A 73 10.49 -19.21 -13.47
CA SER A 73 11.92 -19.54 -13.45
C SER A 73 12.26 -20.79 -12.62
N HIS A 74 11.26 -21.50 -12.09
CA HIS A 74 11.46 -22.82 -11.47
C HIS A 74 11.35 -23.92 -12.55
N PRO A 75 12.42 -24.70 -12.81
CA PRO A 75 12.29 -25.89 -13.65
C PRO A 75 11.39 -26.91 -12.94
N ALA A 76 10.55 -27.57 -13.73
CA ALA A 76 9.62 -28.62 -13.27
C ALA A 76 10.33 -29.77 -12.54
#